data_AF-A0A538KJB0-F1
#
_entry.id   AF-A0A538KJB0-F1
#
_cell.length_a   1.000
_cell.length_b   1.000
_cell.length_c   1.000
_cell.angle_alpha   90.00
_cell.angle_beta   90.00
_cell.angle_gamma   90.00
#
_symmetry.space_group_name_H-M   'P 1'
#
loop_
_entity.id
_entity.type
_entity.pdbx_description
1 polymer ?
#
loop_
_entity_poly.entity_id
_entity_poly.type
_entity_poly.pdbx_seq_one_letter_code
_entity_poly.pdbx_strand_id
1 'polypeptide(L)'
;MPKPAAFFVTVERHGVAPLETRLLVRAPSRRAAGELASWLAERERGGMFEATMVRRARGRHTAYDDAEAARQLSSADAANATTA
;
A
#
# COMPACT_ATOMS: atom_id res chain seq x y z
N MET A 1 -3.06 -4.70 -27.34
CA MET A 1 -2.40 -4.05 -26.18
C MET A 1 -2.29 -5.05 -25.03
N PRO A 2 -1.17 -5.08 -24.27
CA PRO A 2 -1.01 -6.00 -23.15
C PRO A 2 -2.05 -5.71 -22.06
N LYS A 3 -2.71 -6.76 -21.55
CA LYS A 3 -3.74 -6.64 -20.51
C LYS A 3 -3.08 -6.20 -19.20
N PRO A 4 -3.57 -5.14 -18.53
CA PRO A 4 -3.02 -4.71 -17.25
C PRO A 4 -3.21 -5.78 -16.18
N ALA A 5 -2.17 -6.00 -15.38
CA ALA A 5 -2.15 -6.92 -14.25
C ALA A 5 -2.08 -6.13 -12.93
N ALA A 6 -2.51 -6.76 -11.83
CA ALA A 6 -2.39 -6.18 -10.50
C ALA A 6 -1.00 -6.40 -9.91
N PHE A 7 -0.46 -5.38 -9.25
CA PHE A 7 0.84 -5.38 -8.59
C PHE A 7 0.73 -4.78 -7.20
N PHE A 8 1.32 -5.44 -6.22
CA PHE A 8 1.67 -4.83 -4.95
C PHE A 8 3.00 -4.11 -5.12
N VAL A 9 3.01 -2.83 -4.76
CA VAL A 9 4.19 -1.98 -4.84
C VAL A 9 4.46 -1.39 -3.48
N THR A 10 5.65 -1.65 -2.94
CA THR A 10 6.20 -0.90 -1.82
C THR A 10 6.91 0.33 -2.38
N VAL A 11 6.59 1.50 -1.85
CA VAL A 11 7.30 2.75 -2.13
C VAL A 11 7.83 3.31 -0.82
N GLU A 12 9.03 3.88 -0.88
CA GLU A 12 9.69 4.52 0.23
C GLU A 12 9.80 6.02 0.02
N ARG A 13 9.57 6.79 1.09
CA ARG A 13 9.67 8.24 1.09
C ARG A 13 11.10 8.66 1.38
N HIS A 14 11.63 9.57 0.57
CA HIS A 14 12.86 10.26 0.89
C HIS A 14 12.59 11.32 1.98
N GLY A 15 13.17 11.16 3.18
CA GLY A 15 13.08 12.14 4.26
C GLY A 15 12.42 11.63 5.55
N VAL A 16 11.44 12.39 6.08
CA VAL A 16 10.82 12.15 7.41
C VAL A 16 9.61 11.19 7.30
N ALA A 17 9.43 10.32 8.30
CA ALA A 17 8.45 9.23 8.36
C ALA A 17 6.97 9.62 8.11
N PRO A 18 6.08 8.69 7.70
CA PRO A 18 6.31 7.25 7.47
C PRO A 18 7.15 7.00 6.21
N LEU A 19 8.18 6.18 6.37
CA LEU A 19 9.19 5.93 5.34
C LEU A 19 8.70 4.98 4.27
N GLU A 20 7.67 4.17 4.52
CA GLU A 20 7.24 3.11 3.62
C GLU A 20 5.71 3.09 3.51
N THR A 21 5.19 2.93 2.29
CA THR A 21 3.77 2.66 2.04
C THR A 21 3.62 1.63 0.94
N ARG A 22 2.55 0.83 1.03
CA ARG A 22 2.25 -0.22 0.06
C ARG A 22 0.98 0.09 -0.70
N LEU A 23 1.04 -0.04 -2.03
CA LEU A 23 -0.05 0.27 -2.94
C LEU A 23 -0.39 -0.96 -3.79
N LEU A 24 -1.67 -1.14 -4.12
CA LEU A 24 -2.14 -2.12 -5.09
C LEU A 24 -2.55 -1.39 -6.37
N VAL A 25 -1.77 -1.52 -7.43
CA VAL A 25 -1.99 -0.82 -8.70
C VAL A 25 -2.19 -1.79 -9.86
N ARG A 26 -2.91 -1.34 -10.89
CA ARG A 26 -3.02 -2.07 -12.16
C ARG A 26 -2.16 -1.40 -13.22
N ALA A 27 -1.26 -2.17 -13.82
CA ALA A 27 -0.31 -1.66 -14.81
C ALA A 27 -0.01 -2.71 -15.89
N PRO A 28 0.47 -2.31 -17.07
CA PRO A 28 0.87 -3.25 -18.13
C PRO A 28 2.20 -3.97 -17.82
N SER A 29 3.02 -3.44 -16.92
CA SER A 29 4.32 -4.01 -16.55
C SER A 29 4.70 -3.68 -15.10
N ARG A 30 5.72 -4.37 -14.56
CA ARG A 30 6.27 -4.06 -13.23
C ARG A 30 6.84 -2.64 -13.15
N ARG A 31 7.53 -2.20 -14.21
CA ARG A 31 8.10 -0.86 -14.28
C ARG A 31 7.01 0.21 -14.21
N ALA A 32 5.97 0.07 -15.04
CA ALA A 32 4.83 0.98 -15.04
C ALA A 32 4.07 0.95 -13.71
N ALA A 33 4.04 -0.20 -13.01
CA ALA A 33 3.46 -0.29 -11.67
C ALA A 33 4.28 0.54 -10.65
N GLY A 34 5.61 0.46 -10.69
CA GLY A 34 6.50 1.25 -9.84
C GLY A 34 6.31 2.75 -10.06
N GLU A 35 6.39 3.19 -11.31
CA GLU A 35 6.20 4.60 -11.70
C GLU A 35 4.82 5.14 -11.27
N LEU A 36 3.76 4.36 -11.50
CA LEU A 36 2.41 4.72 -11.09
C LEU A 36 2.25 4.80 -9.56
N ALA A 37 2.79 3.84 -8.83
CA ALA A 37 2.71 3.80 -7.37
C ALA A 37 3.49 4.96 -6.73
N SER A 38 4.70 5.26 -7.22
CA SER A 38 5.44 6.45 -6.80
C SER A 38 4.64 7.73 -7.04
N TRP A 39 4.15 7.94 -8.27
CA TRP A 39 3.36 9.13 -8.59
C TRP A 39 2.10 9.28 -7.73
N LEU A 40 1.38 8.18 -7.46
CA LEU A 40 0.21 8.19 -6.57
C LEU A 40 0.60 8.58 -5.14
N ALA A 41 1.67 8.00 -4.60
CA ALA A 41 2.15 8.31 -3.25
C ALA A 41 2.60 9.78 -3.13
N GLU A 42 3.33 10.30 -4.11
CA GLU A 42 3.74 11.71 -4.16
C GLU A 42 2.54 12.64 -4.22
N ARG A 43 1.54 12.32 -5.05
CA ARG A 43 0.32 13.12 -5.20
C ARG A 43 -0.53 13.15 -3.93
N GLU A 44 -0.66 12.03 -3.23
CA GLU A 44 -1.53 11.91 -2.06
C GLU A 44 -0.86 12.39 -0.76
N ARG A 45 0.45 12.18 -0.61
CA ARG A 45 1.17 12.38 0.66
C ARG A 45 2.20 13.51 0.61
N GLY A 46 2.59 13.95 -0.58
CA GLY A 46 3.60 14.98 -0.77
C GLY A 46 5.04 14.53 -0.44
N GLY A 47 6.00 15.15 -1.12
CA GLY A 47 7.40 14.73 -1.09
C GLY A 47 7.71 13.70 -2.17
N MET A 48 8.93 13.16 -2.14
CA MET A 48 9.44 12.23 -3.16
C MET A 48 9.32 10.79 -2.67
N PHE A 49 8.77 9.92 -3.53
CA PHE A 49 8.60 8.50 -3.23
C PHE A 49 9.21 7.61 -4.33
N GLU A 50 9.93 6.57 -3.92
CA GLU A 50 10.58 5.64 -4.83
C GLU A 50 10.09 4.22 -4.62
N ALA A 51 9.76 3.52 -5.71
CA ALA A 51 9.36 2.12 -5.63
C ALA A 51 10.55 1.21 -5.32
N THR A 52 10.57 0.61 -4.13
CA THR A 52 11.65 -0.29 -3.70
C THR A 52 11.32 -1.76 -3.93
N MET A 53 10.03 -2.12 -4.00
CA MET A 53 9.62 -3.50 -4.30
C MET A 53 8.35 -3.57 -5.15
N VAL A 54 8.40 -4.31 -6.27
CA VAL A 54 7.24 -4.55 -7.14
C VAL A 54 6.96 -6.04 -7.27
N ARG A 55 5.81 -6.49 -6.76
CA ARG A 55 5.37 -7.89 -6.82
C ARG A 55 4.05 -8.01 -7.56
N ARG A 56 4.00 -8.89 -8.56
CA ARG A 56 2.74 -9.20 -9.24
C ARG A 56 1.80 -9.88 -8.25
N ALA A 57 0.59 -9.36 -8.10
CA ALA A 57 -0.43 -9.98 -7.27
C ALA A 57 -0.89 -11.28 -7.94
N ARG A 58 -0.72 -12.42 -7.27
CA ARG A 58 -1.14 -13.74 -7.75
C ARG A 58 -2.42 -14.11 -7.01
N GLY A 59 -3.58 -13.82 -7.59
CA GLY A 59 -4.90 -14.15 -7.02
C GLY A 59 -5.95 -13.05 -7.23
N ARG A 60 -7.23 -13.37 -6.93
CA ARG A 60 -8.30 -12.39 -6.74
C ARG A 60 -8.01 -11.63 -5.45
N HIS A 61 -7.33 -10.49 -5.52
CA HIS A 61 -7.20 -9.59 -4.38
C HIS A 61 -8.31 -8.54 -4.45
N THR A 62 -9.22 -8.61 -3.47
CA THR A 62 -9.99 -7.46 -3.01
C THR A 62 -9.00 -6.43 -2.48
N ALA A 63 -9.14 -5.17 -2.88
CA ALA A 63 -8.33 -4.09 -2.35
C ALA A 63 -8.53 -4.07 -0.82
N TYR A 64 -7.46 -4.33 -0.08
CA TYR A 64 -7.48 -4.27 1.38
C TYR A 64 -7.37 -2.78 1.72
N ASP A 65 -8.47 -2.18 2.15
CA ASP A 65 -8.50 -0.83 2.68
C ASP A 65 -7.80 -0.83 4.05
N ASP A 66 -6.69 -0.09 4.18
CA ASP A 66 -5.93 0.06 5.44
C ASP A 66 -6.76 0.68 6.58
N ALA A 67 -8.01 1.07 6.32
CA ALA A 67 -8.96 1.56 7.33
C ALA A 67 -9.53 0.46 8.25
N GLU A 68 -9.51 -0.82 7.86
CA GLU A 68 -10.08 -1.90 8.69
C GLU A 68 -9.09 -2.44 9.74
N ALA A 69 -7.79 -2.49 9.41
CA ALA A 69 -6.76 -2.97 10.32
C ALA A 69 -6.61 -2.07 11.57
N ALA A 70 -6.75 -0.75 11.41
CA ALA A 70 -6.75 0.19 12.53
C ALA A 70 -7.97 0.05 13.45
N ARG A 71 -9.14 -0.32 12.90
CA ARG A 71 -10.36 -0.56 13.69
C ARG A 71 -10.30 -1.86 14.49
N GLN A 72 -9.73 -2.93 13.92
CA GLN A 72 -9.63 -4.21 14.60
C GLN A 72 -8.63 -4.16 15.77
N LEU A 73 -7.50 -3.45 15.64
CA LEU A 73 -6.59 -3.22 16.77
C LEU A 73 -7.23 -2.38 17.90
N SER A 74 -7.99 -1.32 17.55
CA SER A 74 -8.69 -0.51 18.57
C SER A 74 -9.80 -1.27 19.31
N SER A 75 -10.38 -2.31 18.72
CA SER A 75 -11.40 -3.14 19.38
C SER A 75 -10.82 -4.20 20.33
N ALA A 76 -9.57 -4.61 20.11
CA ALA A 76 -8.90 -5.61 20.92
C ALA A 76 -8.46 -5.05 22.29
N ASP A 77 -8.09 -3.76 22.36
CA ASP A 77 -7.72 -3.11 23.63
C ASP A 77 -8.91 -2.82 24.55
N ALA A 78 -10.14 -2.73 24.02
CA ALA A 78 -11.33 -2.49 24.83
C ALA A 78 -11.82 -3.75 25.58
N ALA A 79 -11.43 -4.95 25.12
CA ALA A 79 -11.90 -6.21 25.70
C ALA A 79 -11.13 -6.63 26.96
N ASN A 80 -9.96 -6.04 27.24
CA ASN A 80 -9.10 -6.48 28.34
C ASN A 80 -9.26 -5.66 29.64
N ALA A 81 -10.26 -4.76 29.72
CA ALA A 81 -10.47 -3.87 30.86
C ALA A 81 -11.65 -4.25 31.80
N THR A 82 -12.33 -5.38 31.59
CA THR A 82 -13.55 -5.74 32.38
C THR A 82 -13.47 -7.10 33.09
N THR A 83 -12.30 -7.52 33.53
CA THR A 83 -12.21 -8.64 34.49
C THR A 83 -11.12 -8.36 35.52
N ALA A 84 -11.52 -7.63 36.57
CA ALA A 84 -10.85 -7.57 37.87
C ALA A 84 -11.93 -7.77 38.94
#